data_AF-A0A5Q2TSH0-F1
#
_entry.id   AF-A0A5Q2TSH0-F1
#
_cell.length_a   1.000
_cell.length_b   1.000
_cell.length_c   1.000
_cell.angle_alpha   90.00
_cell.angle_beta   90.00
_cell.angle_gamma   90.00
#
_symmetry.space_group_name_H-M   'P 1'
#
loop_
_entity.id
_entity.type
_entity.pdbx_description
1 polymer ?
#
loop_
_entity_poly.entity_id
_entity_poly.type
_entity_poly.pdbx_seq_one_letter_code
_entity_poly.pdbx_strand_id
1 'polypeptide(L)'
;MATRDSVENLLIEGQHIIQQAEEQLDMSNRNQFLLNEDYTNAHLELEKLSQSIDRVMASANAQQREQLHRFQLVVNEKLNDMILDQVDVTRFE
;
A
#
# COMPACT_ATOMS: atom_id res chain seq x y z
N MET A 1 23.26 1.47 -13.00
CA MET A 1 22.49 2.62 -12.45
C MET A 1 20.98 2.50 -12.61
N ALA A 2 20.44 1.57 -13.41
CA ALA A 2 18.98 1.38 -13.53
C ALA A 2 18.27 1.06 -12.19
N THR A 3 18.88 0.26 -11.30
CA THR A 3 18.28 -0.13 -10.01
C THR A 3 18.19 0.98 -8.98
N ARG A 4 18.93 2.08 -9.12
CA ARG A 4 18.77 3.24 -8.21
C ARG A 4 17.51 4.02 -8.57
N ASP A 5 17.37 4.36 -9.85
CA ASP A 5 16.23 5.12 -10.35
C ASP A 5 14.92 4.31 -10.19
N SER A 6 14.96 2.98 -10.39
CA SER A 6 13.80 2.11 -10.15
C SER A 6 13.34 2.11 -8.67
N VAL A 7 14.28 2.14 -7.71
CA VAL A 7 13.93 2.20 -6.28
C VAL A 7 13.32 3.56 -5.94
N GLU A 8 13.93 4.63 -6.42
CA GLU A 8 13.46 6.00 -6.14
C GLU A 8 12.06 6.23 -6.74
N ASN A 9 11.84 5.84 -7.99
CA ASN A 9 10.52 5.94 -8.63
C ASN A 9 9.48 5.11 -7.89
N LEU A 10 9.81 3.87 -7.49
CA LEU A 10 8.88 3.03 -6.74
C LEU A 10 8.49 3.64 -5.39
N LEU A 11 9.44 4.27 -4.69
CA LEU A 11 9.16 4.92 -3.41
C LEU A 11 8.28 6.17 -3.60
N ILE A 12 8.52 6.96 -4.66
CA ILE A 12 7.71 8.15 -4.97
C ILE A 12 6.28 7.75 -5.35
N GLU A 13 6.13 6.83 -6.31
CA GLU A 13 4.81 6.34 -6.73
C GLU A 13 4.09 5.65 -5.57
N GLY A 14 4.81 4.83 -4.81
CA GLY A 14 4.23 4.16 -3.66
C GLY A 14 3.76 5.11 -2.57
N GLN A 15 4.43 6.24 -2.36
CA GLN A 15 4.02 7.23 -1.38
C GLN A 15 2.65 7.85 -1.75
N HIS A 16 2.39 8.05 -3.04
CA HIS A 16 1.09 8.53 -3.52
C HIS A 16 0.00 7.48 -3.29
N ILE A 17 0.28 6.21 -3.60
CA ILE A 17 -0.67 5.09 -3.36
C ILE A 17 -0.99 4.97 -1.87
N ILE A 18 0.01 5.07 -0.99
CA ILE A 18 -0.20 5.04 0.47
C ILE A 18 -1.09 6.20 0.91
N GLN A 19 -0.85 7.42 0.41
CA GLN A 19 -1.69 8.58 0.74
C GLN A 19 -3.14 8.37 0.30
N GLN A 20 -3.36 7.85 -0.91
CA GLN A 20 -4.71 7.52 -1.39
C GLN A 20 -5.40 6.49 -0.49
N ALA A 21 -4.68 5.43 -0.08
CA ALA A 21 -5.24 4.43 0.82
C ALA A 21 -5.54 4.98 2.22
N GLU A 22 -4.69 5.86 2.75
CA GLU A 22 -4.94 6.55 4.02
C GLU A 22 -6.18 7.43 3.94
N GLU A 23 -6.38 8.16 2.84
CA GLU A 23 -7.59 8.96 2.62
C GLU A 23 -8.85 8.06 2.59
N GLN A 24 -8.80 6.91 1.93
CA GLN A 24 -9.92 5.97 1.88
C GLN A 24 -10.24 5.35 3.26
N LEU A 25 -9.21 4.99 4.04
CA LEU A 25 -9.37 4.51 5.43
C LEU A 25 -9.98 5.59 6.34
N ASP A 26 -9.52 6.83 6.20
CA ASP A 26 -10.07 7.97 6.94
C ASP A 26 -11.55 8.22 6.58
N MET A 27 -11.90 8.08 5.30
CA MET A 27 -13.27 8.24 4.82
C MET A 27 -14.20 7.10 5.30
N SER A 28 -13.73 5.85 5.25
CA SER A 28 -14.41 4.66 5.77
C SER A 28 -14.81 4.84 7.23
N ASN A 29 -13.84 5.25 8.06
CA ASN A 29 -14.01 5.47 9.50
C ASN A 29 -15.02 6.59 9.84
N ARG A 30 -15.12 7.63 9.02
CA ARG A 30 -15.94 8.82 9.32
C ARG A 30 -17.43 8.65 9.03
N ASN A 31 -17.82 7.81 8.08
CA ASN A 31 -19.16 7.88 7.48
C ASN A 31 -19.96 6.58 7.36
N GLN A 32 -19.56 5.45 7.99
CA GLN A 32 -20.11 4.13 7.62
C GLN A 32 -20.16 3.97 6.10
N PHE A 33 -19.08 4.40 5.43
CA PHE A 33 -19.05 4.41 3.98
C PHE A 33 -19.02 2.96 3.52
N LEU A 34 -19.97 2.56 2.68
CA LEU A 34 -19.87 1.31 1.94
C LEU A 34 -18.53 1.34 1.19
N LEU A 35 -17.76 0.27 1.30
CA LEU A 35 -16.54 0.04 0.52
C LEU A 35 -16.86 0.30 -0.94
N ASN A 36 -16.45 1.47 -1.43
CA ASN A 36 -16.76 1.92 -2.77
C ASN A 36 -15.66 1.43 -3.73
N GLU A 37 -15.83 1.75 -5.00
CA GLU A 37 -14.87 1.39 -6.04
C GLU A 37 -13.48 1.97 -5.75
N ASP A 38 -13.41 3.21 -5.25
CA ASP A 38 -12.14 3.88 -4.91
C ASP A 38 -11.39 3.15 -3.79
N TYR A 39 -12.09 2.68 -2.76
CA TYR A 39 -11.51 1.87 -1.69
C TYR A 39 -10.94 0.55 -2.23
N THR A 40 -11.72 -0.15 -3.06
CA THR A 40 -11.30 -1.42 -3.66
C THR A 40 -10.08 -1.22 -4.57
N ASN A 41 -10.06 -0.11 -5.33
CA ASN A 41 -8.95 0.25 -6.17
C ASN A 41 -7.69 0.57 -5.37
N ALA A 42 -7.81 1.35 -4.29
CA ALA A 42 -6.68 1.67 -3.41
C ALA A 42 -6.09 0.40 -2.76
N HIS A 43 -6.93 -0.55 -2.32
CA HIS A 43 -6.47 -1.85 -1.83
C HIS A 43 -5.66 -2.60 -2.90
N LEU A 44 -6.20 -2.69 -4.13
CA LEU A 44 -5.55 -3.39 -5.24
C LEU A 44 -4.25 -2.71 -5.69
N GLU A 45 -4.15 -1.39 -5.60
CA GLU A 45 -2.92 -0.64 -5.85
C GLU A 45 -1.85 -0.90 -4.78
N LEU A 46 -2.23 -0.96 -3.51
CA LEU A 46 -1.32 -1.36 -2.43
C LEU A 46 -0.83 -2.80 -2.60
N GLU A 47 -1.68 -3.74 -3.01
CA GLU A 47 -1.27 -5.12 -3.29
C GLU A 47 -0.23 -5.18 -4.42
N LYS A 48 -0.48 -4.44 -5.51
CA LYS A 48 0.46 -4.32 -6.63
C LYS A 48 1.78 -3.68 -6.21
N LEU A 49 1.72 -2.66 -5.34
CA LEU A 49 2.90 -2.00 -4.80
C LEU A 49 3.73 -2.97 -3.96
N SER A 50 3.10 -3.75 -3.07
CA SER A 50 3.79 -4.76 -2.26
C SER A 50 4.52 -5.80 -3.14
N GLN A 51 3.85 -6.31 -4.17
CA GLN A 51 4.48 -7.21 -5.15
C GLN A 51 5.63 -6.56 -5.94
N SER A 52 5.51 -5.27 -6.24
CA SER A 52 6.55 -4.53 -6.95
C SER A 52 7.78 -4.31 -6.07
N ILE A 53 7.58 -4.05 -4.78
CA ILE A 53 8.66 -3.96 -3.79
C ILE A 53 9.46 -5.26 -3.77
N ASP A 54 8.79 -6.42 -3.70
CA ASP A 54 9.46 -7.73 -3.69
C ASP A 54 10.33 -7.95 -4.94
N ARG A 55 9.81 -7.59 -6.12
CA ARG A 55 10.54 -7.71 -7.39
C ARG A 55 11.79 -6.85 -7.42
N VAL A 56 11.69 -5.60 -6.96
CA VAL A 56 12.84 -4.68 -6.95
C VAL A 56 13.86 -5.10 -5.88
N MET A 57 13.39 -5.58 -4.73
CA MET A 57 14.23 -5.99 -3.59
C MET A 57 15.23 -7.08 -3.96
N ALA A 58 14.87 -8.00 -4.87
CA ALA A 58 15.76 -9.06 -5.37
C ALA A 58 17.04 -8.54 -6.06
N SER A 59 16.97 -7.34 -6.64
CA SER A 59 18.08 -6.71 -7.39
C SER A 59 18.76 -5.56 -6.64
N ALA A 60 18.27 -5.22 -5.45
CA ALA A 60 18.70 -4.05 -4.70
C ALA A 60 19.94 -4.34 -3.84
N ASN A 61 20.77 -3.32 -3.61
CA ASN A 61 21.91 -3.42 -2.70
C ASN A 61 21.46 -3.44 -1.22
N ALA A 62 22.39 -3.62 -0.28
CA ALA A 62 22.04 -3.74 1.15
C ALA A 62 21.26 -2.52 1.70
N GLN A 63 21.69 -1.30 1.36
CA GLN A 63 21.04 -0.07 1.80
C GLN A 63 19.64 0.09 1.19
N GLN A 64 19.50 -0.20 -0.11
CA GLN A 64 18.22 -0.14 -0.80
C GLN A 64 17.25 -1.21 -0.29
N ARG A 65 17.74 -2.42 0.01
CA ARG A 65 16.91 -3.49 0.59
C ARG A 65 16.34 -3.08 1.94
N GLU A 66 17.14 -2.44 2.78
CA GLU A 66 16.66 -1.94 4.08
C GLU A 66 15.59 -0.86 3.90
N GLN A 67 15.79 0.07 2.95
CA GLN A 67 14.78 1.09 2.62
C GLN A 67 13.48 0.47 2.11
N LEU A 68 13.57 -0.45 1.15
CA LEU A 68 12.42 -1.17 0.58
C LEU A 68 11.71 -2.02 1.64
N HIS A 69 12.45 -2.68 2.54
CA HIS A 69 11.86 -3.47 3.61
C HIS A 69 11.05 -2.60 4.57
N ARG A 70 11.59 -1.45 5.01
CA ARG A 70 10.81 -0.50 5.82
C ARG A 70 9.56 -0.02 5.10
N PHE A 71 9.69 0.27 3.80
CA PHE A 71 8.57 0.70 3.00
C PHE A 71 7.49 -0.39 2.85
N GLN A 72 7.92 -1.65 2.67
CA GLN A 72 7.03 -2.80 2.61
C GLN A 72 6.23 -2.99 3.91
N LEU A 73 6.85 -2.75 5.07
CA LEU A 73 6.14 -2.81 6.36
C LEU A 73 4.99 -1.80 6.40
N VAL A 74 5.22 -0.57 5.95
CA VAL A 74 4.18 0.47 5.89
C VAL A 74 3.05 0.08 4.93
N VAL A 75 3.39 -0.42 3.74
CA VAL A 75 2.38 -0.90 2.76
C VAL A 75 1.53 -2.03 3.34
N ASN A 76 2.18 -2.99 4.00
CA ASN A 76 1.48 -4.13 4.61
C ASN A 76 0.62 -3.71 5.80
N GLU A 77 1.03 -2.72 6.59
CA GLU A 77 0.21 -2.14 7.65
C GLU A 77 -1.10 -1.58 7.07
N LYS A 78 -1.02 -0.77 6.02
CA LYS A 78 -2.21 -0.21 5.36
C LYS A 78 -3.10 -1.27 4.71
N LEU A 79 -2.51 -2.29 4.09
CA LEU A 79 -3.29 -3.43 3.58
C LEU A 79 -4.05 -4.13 4.70
N ASN A 80 -3.40 -4.38 5.84
CA ASN A 80 -4.05 -5.00 6.98
C ASN A 80 -5.20 -4.14 7.52
N ASP A 81 -4.97 -2.84 7.67
CA ASP A 81 -6.01 -1.90 8.09
C ASP A 81 -7.22 -1.98 7.14
N MET A 82 -6.98 -1.99 5.83
CA MET A 82 -8.07 -2.05 4.85
C MET A 82 -8.83 -3.38 4.87
N ILE A 83 -8.13 -4.50 5.06
CA ILE A 83 -8.75 -5.81 5.20
C ILE A 83 -9.62 -5.88 6.47
N LEU A 84 -9.14 -5.32 7.58
CA LEU A 84 -9.88 -5.30 8.84
C LEU A 84 -11.17 -4.47 8.72
N ASP A 85 -11.08 -3.27 8.16
CA ASP A 85 -12.23 -2.43 7.83
C ASP A 85 -13.24 -3.20 6.96
N GLN A 86 -12.78 -3.88 5.91
CA GLN A 86 -13.64 -4.65 5.02
C GLN A 86 -14.35 -5.81 5.74
N VAL A 87 -13.64 -6.53 6.59
CA VAL A 87 -14.19 -7.63 7.38
C VAL A 87 -15.23 -7.11 8.37
N ASP A 88 -14.98 -5.97 9.00
CA ASP A 88 -15.90 -5.38 9.97
C ASP A 88 -17.19 -4.91 9.29
N VAL A 89 -17.12 -4.21 8.15
CA VAL A 89 -18.31 -3.84 7.36
C VAL A 89 -19.14 -5.07 7.00
N THR A 90 -18.49 -6.13 6.51
CA THR A 90 -19.18 -7.37 6.08
C THR A 90 -19.83 -8.14 7.23
N ARG A 91 -19.37 -7.96 8.48
CA ARG A 91 -19.94 -8.63 9.67
C ARG A 91 -21.22 -7.98 10.19
N PHE A 92 -21.50 -6.74 9.80
CA PHE A 92 -22.69 -6.00 10.22
C PHE A 92 -23.81 -5.95 9.15
N GLU A 93 -23.59 -6.52 7.97
CA GLU A 93 -24.60 -6.79 6.93
C GLU A 93 -25.29 -8.15 7.13
#